data_AF-A0A0Q7HV45-F1
#
_entry.id   AF-A0A0Q7HV45-F1
#
_cell.length_a   1.000
_cell.length_b   1.000
_cell.length_c   1.000
_cell.angle_alpha   90.00
_cell.angle_beta   90.00
_cell.angle_gamma   90.00
#
_symmetry.space_group_name_H-M   'P 1'
#
loop_
_entity.id
_entity.type
_entity.pdbx_description
1 polymer ?
#
loop_
_entity_poly.entity_id
_entity_poly.type
_entity_poly.pdbx_seq_one_letter_code
_entity_poly.pdbx_strand_id
1 'polypeptide(L)'
;MKSNRRIFMLTIAATGAAASVTGAFAQARLDEKDPQAAALGYVADSAKADAKKFPKHDNAQLCNGCALWQSKPADAQGNCALFAGKQVNAKGWCSAWAKKA
;
A
#
# COMPACT_ATOMS: atom_id res chain seq x y z
N MET A 1 49.60 -14.53 -35.20
CA MET A 1 48.52 -15.52 -35.32
C MET A 1 47.78 -15.62 -34.00
N LYS A 2 46.49 -15.28 -33.97
CA LYS A 2 45.62 -15.40 -32.79
C LYS A 2 45.37 -16.88 -32.50
N SER A 3 45.78 -17.37 -31.33
CA SER A 3 45.40 -18.70 -30.84
C SER A 3 44.54 -18.50 -29.61
N ASN A 4 43.21 -18.53 -29.80
CA ASN A 4 42.23 -18.43 -28.73
C ASN A 4 41.56 -19.81 -28.58
N ARG A 5 42.18 -20.65 -27.76
CA ARG A 5 41.71 -22.00 -27.35
C ARG A 5 41.14 -21.81 -25.95
N ARG A 6 39.82 -21.66 -25.74
CA ARG A 6 38.84 -22.76 -25.60
C ARG A 6 39.47 -23.99 -24.94
N ILE A 7 38.80 -24.53 -23.92
CA ILE A 7 39.24 -25.63 -23.03
C ILE A 7 39.99 -24.99 -21.86
N PHE A 8 39.40 -24.75 -20.70
CA PHE A 8 38.66 -25.65 -19.84
C PHE A 8 38.07 -24.79 -18.71
N MET A 9 37.11 -25.29 -17.93
CA MET A 9 36.48 -24.64 -16.77
C MET A 9 35.18 -23.87 -17.04
N LEU A 10 34.18 -24.62 -17.49
CA LEU A 10 32.80 -24.41 -17.01
C LEU A 10 32.25 -25.77 -16.56
N THR A 11 32.72 -26.18 -15.39
CA THR A 11 32.05 -27.14 -14.51
C THR A 11 31.16 -26.37 -13.54
N ILE A 12 30.09 -27.03 -13.08
CA ILE A 12 28.99 -26.61 -12.18
C ILE A 12 27.68 -26.46 -12.99
N ALA A 13 26.94 -27.53 -13.24
CA ALA A 13 26.07 -28.26 -12.31
C ALA A 13 24.80 -27.49 -11.93
N ALA A 14 23.70 -27.97 -12.52
CA ALA A 14 22.44 -28.28 -11.85
C ALA A 14 21.48 -27.16 -11.43
N THR A 15 20.20 -27.52 -11.58
CA THR A 15 19.01 -27.07 -10.83
C THR A 15 18.24 -25.85 -11.32
N GLY A 16 17.01 -26.12 -11.77
CA GLY A 16 15.82 -25.37 -11.37
C GLY A 16 15.58 -24.05 -12.08
N ALA A 17 14.92 -24.09 -13.22
CA ALA A 17 14.10 -22.96 -13.66
C ALA A 17 12.89 -22.84 -12.71
N ALA A 18 13.11 -22.26 -11.52
CA ALA A 18 12.03 -21.81 -10.67
C ALA A 18 11.50 -20.50 -11.26
N ALA A 19 10.27 -20.57 -11.77
CA ALA A 19 9.52 -19.44 -12.29
C ALA A 19 9.39 -18.34 -11.23
N SER A 20 9.95 -17.15 -11.47
CA SER A 20 9.57 -15.94 -10.75
C SER A 20 8.37 -15.32 -11.45
N VAL A 21 7.18 -15.85 -11.15
CA VAL A 21 5.92 -15.16 -11.46
C VAL A 21 5.84 -13.97 -10.51
N THR A 22 6.29 -12.80 -10.94
CA THR A 22 6.00 -11.55 -10.21
C THR A 22 4.54 -11.20 -10.45
N GLY A 23 3.64 -11.97 -9.85
CA GLY A 23 2.25 -11.58 -9.69
C GLY A 23 2.22 -10.43 -8.68
N ALA A 24 1.84 -9.24 -9.14
CA ALA A 24 1.46 -8.17 -8.22
C ALA A 24 0.20 -8.65 -7.48
N PHE A 25 0.39 -9.27 -6.31
CA PHE A 25 -0.73 -9.61 -5.45
C PHE A 25 -1.38 -8.29 -5.00
N ALA A 26 -2.62 -8.06 -5.44
CA ALA A 26 -3.41 -6.95 -4.94
C ALA A 26 -3.54 -7.11 -3.42
N GLN A 27 -3.04 -6.14 -2.67
CA GLN A 27 -3.17 -6.15 -1.21
C GLN A 27 -4.64 -6.08 -0.82
N ALA A 28 -5.00 -6.77 0.26
CA ALA A 28 -6.37 -6.78 0.76
C ALA A 28 -6.84 -5.36 1.11
N ARG A 29 -8.11 -5.08 0.88
CA ARG A 29 -8.73 -3.82 1.32
C ARG A 29 -8.89 -3.80 2.84
N LEU A 30 -8.72 -2.64 3.44
CA LEU A 30 -9.09 -2.42 4.83
C LEU A 30 -10.61 -2.44 4.94
N ASP A 31 -11.13 -3.38 5.73
CA ASP A 31 -12.52 -3.42 6.16
C ASP A 31 -12.71 -2.42 7.32
N GLU A 32 -13.78 -1.62 7.28
CA GLU A 32 -14.11 -0.65 8.34
C GLU A 32 -14.39 -1.32 9.69
N LYS A 33 -14.76 -2.62 9.68
CA LYS A 33 -15.00 -3.44 10.87
C LYS A 33 -13.72 -4.06 11.44
N ASP A 34 -12.57 -3.89 10.78
CA ASP A 34 -11.29 -4.27 11.36
C ASP A 34 -11.10 -3.56 12.71
N PRO A 35 -10.64 -4.24 13.77
CA PRO A 35 -10.51 -3.63 15.09
C PRO A 35 -9.71 -2.33 15.09
N GLN A 36 -8.65 -2.24 14.29
CA GLN A 36 -7.83 -1.04 14.19
C GLN A 36 -8.52 0.05 13.38
N ALA A 37 -9.22 -0.31 12.31
CA ALA A 37 -10.03 0.62 11.52
C ALA A 37 -11.12 1.26 12.39
N ALA A 38 -11.87 0.45 13.14
CA ALA A 38 -12.92 0.91 14.05
C ALA A 38 -12.36 1.79 15.17
N ALA A 39 -11.20 1.43 15.75
CA ALA A 39 -10.54 2.23 16.79
C ALA A 39 -10.19 3.64 16.29
N LEU A 40 -9.71 3.75 15.05
CA LEU A 40 -9.35 5.02 14.42
C LEU A 40 -10.53 5.71 13.72
N GLY A 41 -11.71 5.10 13.69
CA GLY A 41 -12.88 5.61 12.96
C GLY A 41 -12.64 5.72 11.46
N TYR A 42 -11.95 4.74 10.86
CA TYR A 42 -11.73 4.70 9.43
C TYR A 42 -13.04 4.51 8.67
N VAL A 43 -13.22 5.31 7.63
CA VAL A 43 -14.28 5.18 6.62
C VAL A 43 -13.65 5.22 5.24
N ALA A 44 -14.16 4.41 4.31
CA ALA A 44 -13.69 4.38 2.93
C ALA A 44 -14.13 5.61 2.10
N ASP A 45 -15.04 6.41 2.65
CA ASP A 45 -15.53 7.67 2.10
C ASP A 45 -15.57 8.71 3.21
N SER A 46 -14.74 9.74 3.08
CA SER A 46 -14.58 10.81 4.08
C SER A 46 -15.92 11.48 4.43
N ALA A 47 -16.86 11.57 3.49
CA ALA A 47 -18.19 12.14 3.73
C ALA A 47 -19.06 11.32 4.70
N LYS A 48 -18.64 10.09 5.03
CA LYS A 48 -19.33 9.20 5.97
C LYS A 48 -18.70 9.18 7.36
N ALA A 49 -17.68 10.01 7.61
CA ALA A 49 -17.10 10.11 8.94
C ALA A 49 -18.17 10.54 9.96
N ASP A 50 -18.09 9.99 11.17
CA ASP A 50 -19.02 10.35 12.24
C ASP A 50 -18.72 11.77 12.75
N ALA A 51 -19.49 12.74 12.25
CA ALA A 51 -19.34 14.15 12.60
C ALA A 51 -19.59 14.45 14.09
N LYS A 52 -20.34 13.59 14.81
CA LYS A 52 -20.53 13.75 16.26
C LYS A 52 -19.29 13.32 17.02
N LYS A 53 -18.65 12.23 16.59
CA LYS A 53 -17.41 11.74 17.18
C LYS A 53 -16.19 12.58 16.78
N PHE A 54 -16.20 13.14 15.58
CA PHE A 54 -15.08 13.88 14.99
C PHE A 54 -15.49 15.28 14.49
N PRO A 55 -15.81 16.21 15.40
CA PRO A 55 -16.35 17.53 15.02
C PRO A 55 -15.35 18.44 14.26
N LYS A 56 -14.07 18.06 14.19
CA LYS A 56 -13.01 18.77 13.44
C LYS A 56 -12.73 18.16 12.06
N HIS A 57 -13.44 17.10 11.70
CA HIS A 57 -13.35 16.49 10.38
C HIS A 57 -13.87 17.46 9.32
N ASP A 58 -13.26 17.40 8.13
CA ASP A 58 -13.69 18.10 6.93
C ASP A 58 -13.62 17.14 5.75
N ASN A 59 -14.59 17.21 4.83
CA ASN A 59 -14.68 16.27 3.70
C ASN A 59 -13.49 16.34 2.73
N ALA A 60 -12.72 17.43 2.72
CA ALA A 60 -11.47 17.55 1.97
C ALA A 60 -10.30 16.81 2.62
N GLN A 61 -10.45 16.33 3.86
CA GLN A 61 -9.49 15.46 4.52
C GLN A 61 -9.62 14.06 3.92
N LEU A 62 -8.79 13.78 2.93
CA LEU A 62 -8.76 12.50 2.22
C LEU A 62 -7.45 11.76 2.50
N CYS A 63 -7.49 10.43 2.49
CA CYS A 63 -6.31 9.58 2.66
C CYS A 63 -5.19 9.94 1.69
N ASN A 64 -5.46 10.19 0.40
CA ASN A 64 -4.40 10.55 -0.57
C ASN A 64 -3.73 11.92 -0.31
N GLY A 65 -4.39 12.80 0.44
CA GLY A 65 -3.86 14.06 0.94
C GLY A 65 -3.21 13.97 2.33
N CYS A 66 -3.19 12.78 2.94
CA CYS A 66 -2.64 12.55 4.27
C CYS A 66 -1.11 12.35 4.21
N ALA A 67 -0.39 12.83 5.22
CA ALA A 67 1.05 12.60 5.40
C ALA A 67 1.41 11.10 5.55
N LEU A 68 0.46 10.27 5.99
CA LEU A 68 0.65 8.83 6.21
C LEU A 68 0.40 7.97 4.97
N TRP A 69 0.01 8.57 3.84
CA TRP A 69 -0.22 7.88 2.57
C TRP A 69 1.08 7.53 1.87
N GLN A 70 1.26 6.24 1.57
CA GLN A 70 2.50 5.66 1.05
C GLN A 70 2.36 5.19 -0.42
N SER A 71 1.36 5.68 -1.14
CA SER A 71 1.11 5.34 -2.56
C SER A 71 1.11 6.61 -3.43
N LYS A 72 0.85 6.47 -4.74
CA LYS A 72 0.81 7.67 -5.60
C LYS A 72 -0.47 8.46 -5.29
N PRO A 73 -0.46 9.79 -5.39
CA PRO A 73 -1.65 10.61 -5.08
C PRO A 73 -2.89 10.28 -5.93
N ALA A 74 -2.66 9.82 -7.17
CA ALA A 74 -3.71 9.45 -8.12
C ALA A 74 -4.20 8.01 -7.97
N ASP A 75 -3.54 7.18 -7.16
CA ASP A 75 -3.98 5.81 -6.95
C ASP A 75 -5.32 5.84 -6.20
N ALA A 76 -6.33 5.13 -6.72
CA ALA A 76 -7.64 5.11 -6.10
C ALA A 76 -7.62 4.46 -4.70
N GLN A 77 -6.62 3.64 -4.41
CA GLN A 77 -6.36 3.02 -3.12
C GLN A 77 -4.86 2.85 -2.91
N GLY A 78 -4.46 2.80 -1.64
CA GLY A 78 -3.06 2.84 -1.31
C GLY A 78 -2.76 2.41 0.10
N ASN A 79 -1.47 2.29 0.36
CA ASN A 79 -0.95 1.90 1.66
C ASN A 79 -0.97 3.11 2.60
N CYS A 80 -1.37 2.85 3.84
CA CYS A 80 -1.30 3.80 4.94
C CYS A 80 -0.36 3.23 5.99
N ALA A 81 0.56 4.05 6.50
CA ALA A 81 1.55 3.61 7.49
C ALA A 81 0.95 2.95 8.74
N LEU A 82 -0.31 3.27 9.08
CA LEU A 82 -1.01 2.68 10.22
C LEU A 82 -1.57 1.29 9.90
N PHE A 83 -2.04 1.04 8.68
CA PHE A 83 -2.77 -0.18 8.32
C PHE A 83 -1.90 -1.15 7.52
N ALA A 84 -0.86 -1.69 8.17
CA ALA A 84 0.10 -2.58 7.53
C ALA A 84 -0.58 -3.77 6.84
N GLY A 85 -0.17 -4.06 5.60
CA GLY A 85 -0.70 -5.17 4.81
C GLY A 85 -2.09 -4.95 4.20
N LYS A 86 -2.75 -3.81 4.48
CA LYS A 86 -4.08 -3.48 3.93
C LYS A 86 -4.07 -2.14 3.21
N GLN A 87 -4.93 -2.01 2.20
CA GLN A 87 -5.11 -0.78 1.43
C GLN A 87 -6.32 0.01 1.92
N VAL A 88 -6.14 1.32 2.09
CA VAL A 88 -7.22 2.28 2.33
C VAL A 88 -7.66 2.93 1.03
N ASN A 89 -8.90 3.41 0.99
CA ASN A 89 -9.41 4.17 -0.14
C ASN A 89 -8.79 5.57 -0.17
N ALA A 90 -8.39 6.07 -1.33
CA ALA A 90 -7.86 7.42 -1.48
C ALA A 90 -8.82 8.49 -0.97
N LYS A 91 -10.13 8.28 -1.15
CA LYS A 91 -11.20 9.15 -0.66
C LYS A 91 -11.63 8.85 0.78
N GLY A 92 -11.00 7.90 1.44
CA GLY A 92 -11.28 7.57 2.83
C GLY A 92 -10.72 8.59 3.81
N TRP A 93 -10.98 8.35 5.09
CA TRP A 93 -10.49 9.15 6.20
C TRP A 93 -10.43 8.32 7.48
N CYS A 94 -9.55 8.70 8.42
CA CYS A 94 -9.60 8.24 9.80
C CYS A 94 -9.12 9.36 10.74
N SER A 95 -9.37 9.23 12.03
CA SER A 95 -9.04 10.26 13.05
C SER A 95 -7.56 10.64 13.15
N ALA A 96 -6.65 9.80 12.63
CA ALA A 96 -5.22 10.09 12.55
C ALA A 96 -4.81 10.89 11.30
N TRP A 97 -5.78 11.40 10.52
CA TRP A 97 -5.48 12.21 9.34
C TRP A 97 -4.61 13.41 9.71
N ALA A 98 -3.52 13.58 8.97
CA ALA A 98 -2.62 14.72 9.07
C ALA A 98 -2.35 15.27 7.68
N LYS A 99 -2.49 16.57 7.50
CA LYS A 99 -2.23 17.24 6.21
C LYS A 99 -0.80 16.95 5.75
N LYS A 100 -0.64 16.53 4.49
CA LYS A 100 0.69 16.46 3.85
C LYS A 100 1.28 17.88 3.74
N ALA A 101 2.55 18.01 4.10
CA ALA A 101 3.30 19.26 3.98
C ALA A 101 3.52 19.66 2.51
#